data_AF-A0A3A8JJA9-F1
#
_entry.id   AF-A0A3A8JJA9-F1
#
_cell.length_a   1.000
_cell.length_b   1.000
_cell.length_c   1.000
_cell.angle_alpha   90.00
_cell.angle_beta   90.00
_cell.angle_gamma   90.00
#
_symmetry.space_group_name_H-M   'P 1'
#
loop_
_entity.id
_entity.type
_entity.pdbx_description
1 polymer ?
#
loop_
_entity_poly.entity_id
_entity_poly.type
_entity_poly.pdbx_seq_one_letter_code
_entity_poly.pdbx_strand_id
1 'polypeptide(L)'
;MDFEEALQELGVDADPGGDTVRRAYLRRLKTRKPETDPEGFARLRQAYETVLAAREGREGPRTEAESLAPAPEAGAPEATGPVSTLRQDVFDRFRAEFRALPPDAPPEAPVEVARRAVEALPDMAEARQWLVEALLAADRIPDALVVYRDAYRQGFTGFLVELAQRFPRALEDTELVLLAESGAPHGFFWGLTEQLLQQGDGARAAKCALAAFERMGTNPQEPPPPPGWFLQVQLLLYIQSQPESAREVGRRYAAWVRGEGLQDAFKSDETARIWPLLAQLHVLPDAFDPALRAGMAQALLDGDLDPAREAFQALRERSPQEASEAAGQVRAQAPDLEQLLVSPLLTVPEPVPSTSVLTVLQNAARSPQGRGVMSGAFILLFFLFKACFLPATREPRGTERPVVVEARRMATVLCSQLELQDKQRLCGSLQQLVVWGAGGRCSRVRREQAEVERQLEAQVAALGADAGPMQEVQQQRLKATREEFRRALLNVCQG
;
A
#
# COMPACT_ATOMS: atom_id res chain seq x y z
N MET A 1 21.87 19.41 -35.45
CA MET A 1 21.43 20.58 -34.66
C MET A 1 22.27 20.62 -33.41
N ASP A 2 23.01 21.70 -33.20
CA ASP A 2 23.81 21.90 -31.99
C ASP A 2 22.94 22.37 -30.80
N PHE A 3 23.55 22.51 -29.62
CA PHE A 3 22.82 22.85 -28.39
C PHE A 3 22.21 24.26 -28.41
N GLU A 4 22.91 25.24 -28.98
CA GLU A 4 22.44 26.63 -29.04
C GLU A 4 21.30 26.77 -30.06
N GLU A 5 21.42 26.13 -31.22
CA GLU A 5 20.36 26.01 -32.22
C GLU A 5 19.12 25.31 -31.64
N ALA A 6 19.31 24.28 -30.82
CA ALA A 6 18.22 23.55 -30.18
C ALA A 6 17.45 24.39 -29.15
N LEU A 7 18.16 25.19 -28.34
CA LEU A 7 17.53 26.16 -27.43
C LEU A 7 16.74 27.23 -28.18
N GLN A 8 17.29 27.73 -29.29
CA GLN A 8 16.61 28.71 -30.15
C GLN A 8 15.34 28.14 -30.80
N GLU A 9 15.37 26.89 -31.27
CA GLU A 9 14.20 26.23 -31.87
C GLU A 9 13.09 25.97 -30.85
N LEU A 10 13.45 25.72 -29.59
CA LEU A 10 12.52 25.67 -28.46
C LEU A 10 12.03 27.05 -28.02
N GLY A 11 12.72 28.11 -28.42
CA GLY A 11 12.42 29.50 -28.06
C GLY A 11 12.72 29.80 -26.60
N VAL A 12 13.84 29.28 -26.08
CA VAL A 12 14.28 29.57 -24.72
C VAL A 12 15.69 30.11 -24.72
N ASP A 13 15.88 31.26 -24.05
CA ASP A 13 17.18 31.90 -23.92
C ASP A 13 17.93 31.34 -22.72
N ALA A 14 19.16 30.86 -22.96
CA ALA A 14 20.14 30.33 -22.00
C ALA A 14 19.65 29.19 -21.08
N ASP A 15 20.46 28.12 -20.99
CA ASP A 15 20.18 26.83 -20.34
C ASP A 15 19.20 26.86 -19.14
N PRO A 16 17.87 26.75 -19.37
CA PRO A 16 16.86 26.95 -18.33
C PRO A 16 16.45 25.58 -17.76
N GLY A 17 16.33 25.40 -16.45
CA GLY A 17 16.07 24.09 -15.81
C GLY A 17 15.05 23.17 -16.51
N GLY A 18 15.16 21.84 -16.34
CA GLY A 18 14.48 20.80 -17.16
C GLY A 18 12.99 21.02 -17.42
N ASP A 19 12.29 21.51 -16.41
CA ASP A 19 10.87 21.85 -16.50
C ASP A 19 10.55 22.97 -17.51
N THR A 20 11.44 23.95 -17.66
CA THR A 20 11.26 25.07 -18.58
C THR A 20 11.38 24.62 -20.04
N VAL A 21 12.37 23.75 -20.32
CA VAL A 21 12.57 23.14 -21.64
C VAL A 21 11.35 22.31 -22.04
N ARG A 22 10.85 21.47 -21.13
CA ARG A 22 9.65 20.66 -21.37
C ARG A 22 8.41 21.51 -21.65
N ARG A 23 8.19 22.59 -20.88
CA ARG A 23 7.07 23.52 -21.10
C ARG A 23 7.21 24.30 -22.41
N ALA A 24 8.42 24.61 -22.85
CA ALA A 24 8.66 25.26 -24.13
C ALA A 24 8.35 24.32 -25.31
N TYR A 25 8.82 23.08 -25.26
CA TYR A 25 8.49 22.04 -26.23
C TYR A 25 6.98 21.82 -26.35
N LEU A 26 6.27 21.64 -25.22
CA LEU A 26 4.81 21.43 -25.23
C LEU A 26 4.03 22.64 -25.76
N ARG A 27 4.54 23.87 -25.61
CA ARG A 27 3.93 25.07 -26.18
C ARG A 27 4.08 25.10 -27.70
N ARG A 28 5.27 24.79 -28.22
CA ARG A 28 5.57 24.72 -29.66
C ARG A 28 4.87 23.53 -30.34
N LEU A 29 4.70 22.42 -29.64
CA LEU A 29 4.01 21.24 -30.15
C LEU A 29 2.53 21.52 -30.47
N LYS A 30 1.89 22.45 -29.75
CA LYS A 30 0.51 22.85 -30.02
C LYS A 30 0.35 23.61 -31.35
N THR A 31 1.40 24.28 -31.81
CA THR A 31 1.38 25.09 -33.04
C THR A 31 1.94 24.34 -34.25
N ARG A 32 2.82 23.34 -34.03
CA ARG A 32 3.41 22.50 -35.08
C ARG A 32 2.90 21.06 -34.96
N LYS A 33 1.73 20.83 -35.54
CA LYS A 33 1.10 19.51 -35.57
C LYS A 33 1.72 18.63 -36.68
N PRO A 34 1.98 17.33 -36.43
CA PRO A 34 2.58 16.44 -37.42
C PRO A 34 1.82 16.37 -38.74
N GLU A 35 0.50 16.52 -38.70
CA GLU A 35 -0.37 16.43 -39.88
C GLU A 35 -0.30 17.68 -40.76
N THR A 36 0.14 18.83 -40.22
CA THR A 36 0.15 20.12 -40.92
C THR A 36 1.56 20.61 -41.24
N ASP A 37 2.54 20.27 -40.40
CA ASP A 37 3.96 20.62 -40.57
C ASP A 37 4.84 19.47 -40.05
N PRO A 38 5.00 18.39 -40.84
CA PRO A 38 5.76 17.21 -40.42
C PRO A 38 7.25 17.52 -40.23
N GLU A 39 7.82 18.37 -41.07
CA GLU A 39 9.23 18.79 -40.96
C GLU A 39 9.47 19.67 -39.74
N GLY A 40 8.57 20.63 -39.46
CA GLY A 40 8.67 21.48 -38.28
C GLY A 40 8.44 20.73 -36.97
N PHE A 41 7.66 19.65 -37.00
CA PHE A 41 7.54 18.72 -35.88
C PHE A 41 8.83 17.90 -35.68
N ALA A 42 9.43 17.38 -36.76
CA ALA A 42 10.69 16.65 -36.70
C ALA A 42 11.84 17.52 -36.15
N ARG A 43 11.97 18.76 -36.64
CA ARG A 43 12.96 19.73 -36.13
C ARG A 43 12.74 20.08 -34.66
N LEU A 44 11.47 20.30 -34.25
CA LEU A 44 11.14 20.59 -32.85
C LEU A 44 11.47 19.40 -31.93
N ARG A 45 11.23 18.18 -32.38
CA ARG A 45 11.57 16.96 -31.64
C ARG A 45 13.07 16.77 -31.51
N GLN A 46 13.80 16.95 -32.61
CA GLN A 46 15.27 16.90 -32.63
C GLN A 46 15.86 17.93 -31.65
N ALA A 47 15.33 19.16 -31.62
CA ALA A 47 15.76 20.18 -30.67
C ALA A 47 15.57 19.75 -29.20
N TYR A 48 14.40 19.18 -28.88
CA TYR A 48 14.12 18.70 -27.52
C TYR A 48 15.05 17.56 -27.09
N GLU A 49 15.27 16.59 -27.97
CA GLU A 49 16.15 15.44 -27.70
C GLU A 49 17.62 15.88 -27.59
N THR A 50 18.08 16.84 -28.41
CA THR A 50 19.44 17.40 -28.32
C THR A 50 19.69 18.10 -26.98
N VAL A 51 18.74 18.88 -26.47
CA VAL A 51 18.86 19.54 -25.16
C VAL A 51 18.86 18.54 -24.01
N LEU A 52 18.06 17.47 -24.09
CA LEU A 52 18.07 16.40 -23.09
C LEU A 52 19.39 15.64 -23.08
N ALA A 53 19.88 15.23 -24.26
CA ALA A 53 21.13 14.48 -24.39
C ALA A 53 22.32 15.26 -23.82
N ALA A 54 22.43 16.55 -24.16
CA ALA A 54 23.50 17.41 -23.65
C ALA A 54 23.50 17.54 -22.11
N ARG A 55 22.32 17.56 -21.48
CA ARG A 55 22.20 17.61 -20.00
C ARG A 55 22.47 16.30 -19.31
N GLU A 56 22.15 15.18 -19.95
CA GLU A 56 22.43 13.84 -19.46
C GLU A 56 23.89 13.41 -19.70
N GLY A 57 24.72 14.27 -20.32
CA GLY A 57 26.10 13.95 -20.67
C GLY A 57 26.21 12.88 -21.77
N ARG A 58 25.19 12.75 -22.62
CA ARG A 58 25.12 11.82 -23.75
C ARG A 58 25.32 12.58 -25.07
N GLU A 59 25.99 11.95 -26.04
CA GLU A 59 26.04 12.50 -27.41
C GLU A 59 24.64 12.47 -28.05
N GLY A 60 24.31 13.51 -28.85
CA GLY A 60 22.96 13.85 -29.33
C GLY A 60 22.20 12.83 -30.19
N PRO A 61 20.97 13.16 -30.65
CA PRO A 61 19.98 12.17 -31.10
C PRO A 61 20.30 11.51 -32.45
N ARG A 62 20.11 10.18 -32.50
CA ARG A 62 20.03 9.37 -33.72
C ARG A 62 18.65 9.52 -34.36
N THR A 63 18.46 10.57 -35.14
CA THR A 63 17.28 10.68 -36.00
C THR A 63 17.71 11.21 -37.37
N GLU A 64 18.28 10.33 -38.19
CA GLU A 64 18.30 10.52 -39.64
C GLU A 64 17.07 9.83 -40.22
N ALA A 65 16.16 10.63 -40.76
CA ALA A 65 15.12 10.18 -41.65
C ALA A 65 15.76 9.98 -43.04
N GLU A 66 16.08 8.74 -43.39
CA GLU A 66 16.63 8.41 -44.71
C GLU A 66 15.50 8.24 -45.73
N SER A 67 15.57 9.08 -46.77
CA SER A 67 14.68 9.12 -47.92
C SER A 67 14.87 7.89 -48.81
N LEU A 68 13.76 7.38 -49.35
CA LEU A 68 13.68 6.31 -50.35
C LEU A 68 14.57 6.57 -51.59
N ALA A 69 15.55 5.67 -51.83
CA ALA A 69 16.06 5.27 -53.15
C ALA A 69 16.72 3.86 -53.07
N PRO A 70 16.70 3.02 -54.13
CA PRO A 70 17.00 1.58 -54.01
C PRO A 70 18.46 1.17 -54.35
N ALA A 71 18.91 0.11 -53.65
CA ALA A 71 19.99 -0.86 -53.94
C ALA A 71 21.47 -0.40 -53.80
N PRO A 72 22.46 -1.29 -53.51
CA PRO A 72 22.45 -2.76 -53.59
C PRO A 72 23.00 -3.54 -52.37
N GLU A 73 22.83 -4.85 -52.46
CA GLU A 73 23.27 -5.93 -51.57
C GLU A 73 24.70 -5.78 -50.99
N ALA A 74 24.81 -5.87 -49.67
CA ALA A 74 25.99 -6.38 -48.97
C ALA A 74 25.55 -6.97 -47.62
N GLY A 75 25.63 -8.28 -47.50
CA GLY A 75 25.02 -9.06 -46.44
C GLY A 75 25.73 -8.99 -45.09
N ALA A 76 24.90 -8.92 -44.04
CA ALA A 76 25.08 -9.64 -42.80
C ALA A 76 23.67 -9.98 -42.29
N PRO A 77 23.21 -11.24 -42.36
CA PRO A 77 21.87 -11.57 -41.89
C PRO A 77 21.86 -11.58 -40.36
N GLU A 78 21.16 -10.62 -39.77
CA GLU A 78 20.57 -10.79 -38.45
C GLU A 78 19.73 -12.08 -38.45
N ALA A 79 20.01 -12.96 -37.50
CA ALA A 79 19.40 -14.28 -37.37
C ALA A 79 17.98 -14.22 -36.80
N THR A 80 17.07 -13.47 -37.44
CA THR A 80 15.62 -13.47 -37.21
C THR A 80 14.89 -14.41 -38.19
N GLY A 81 15.48 -15.59 -38.43
CA GLY A 81 14.97 -16.62 -39.33
C GLY A 81 13.96 -17.63 -38.72
N PRO A 82 13.58 -18.69 -39.47
CA PRO A 82 12.45 -19.64 -39.24
C PRO A 82 12.40 -20.39 -37.90
N VAL A 83 13.38 -20.20 -37.03
CA VAL A 83 13.45 -20.79 -35.69
C VAL A 83 12.53 -20.05 -34.70
N SER A 84 12.28 -18.75 -34.90
CA SER A 84 11.34 -18.00 -34.05
C SER A 84 9.89 -18.43 -34.31
N THR A 85 9.52 -18.60 -35.58
CA THR A 85 8.20 -19.11 -35.99
C THR A 85 7.97 -20.54 -35.49
N LEU A 86 8.98 -21.41 -35.60
CA LEU A 86 8.86 -22.80 -35.11
C LEU A 86 8.59 -22.88 -33.59
N ARG A 87 9.23 -22.02 -32.78
CA ARG A 87 9.00 -21.98 -31.32
C ARG A 87 7.58 -21.50 -31.00
N GLN A 88 7.11 -20.47 -31.70
CA GLN A 88 5.76 -19.97 -31.54
C GLN A 88 4.72 -21.01 -31.95
N ASP A 89 4.94 -21.73 -33.06
CA ASP A 89 4.07 -22.81 -33.52
C ASP A 89 3.97 -23.96 -32.51
N VAL A 90 5.08 -24.31 -31.85
CA VAL A 90 5.09 -25.30 -30.77
C VAL A 90 4.28 -24.81 -29.57
N PHE A 91 4.45 -23.55 -29.16
CA PHE A 91 3.68 -23.00 -28.05
C PHE A 91 2.18 -22.91 -28.35
N ASP A 92 1.82 -22.50 -29.57
CA ASP A 92 0.42 -22.40 -29.99
C ASP A 92 -0.26 -23.77 -30.10
N ARG A 93 0.50 -24.85 -30.37
CA ARG A 93 -0.01 -26.22 -30.25
C ARG A 93 -0.42 -26.57 -28.83
N PHE A 94 0.40 -26.23 -27.83
CA PHE A 94 0.05 -26.45 -26.42
C PHE A 94 -1.16 -25.60 -26.01
N ARG A 95 -1.25 -24.35 -26.46
CA ARG A 95 -2.44 -23.51 -26.24
C ARG A 95 -3.70 -24.13 -26.85
N ALA A 96 -3.60 -24.70 -28.06
CA ALA A 96 -4.72 -25.40 -28.69
C ALA A 96 -5.13 -26.65 -27.90
N GLU A 97 -4.17 -27.43 -27.41
CA GLU A 97 -4.42 -28.59 -26.55
C GLU A 97 -5.15 -28.20 -25.26
N PHE A 98 -4.71 -27.13 -24.59
CA PHE A 98 -5.38 -26.62 -23.39
C PHE A 98 -6.81 -26.17 -23.67
N ARG A 99 -7.05 -25.45 -24.77
CA ARG A 99 -8.41 -25.03 -25.16
C ARG A 99 -9.31 -26.21 -25.51
N ALA A 100 -8.74 -27.35 -25.90
CA ALA A 100 -9.46 -28.58 -26.18
C ALA A 100 -9.79 -29.39 -24.92
N LEU A 101 -9.28 -29.00 -23.75
CA LEU A 101 -9.62 -29.67 -22.49
C LEU A 101 -11.14 -29.51 -22.21
N PRO A 102 -11.82 -30.60 -21.79
CA PRO A 102 -13.21 -30.52 -21.36
C PRO A 102 -13.41 -29.50 -20.23
N PRO A 103 -14.55 -28.79 -20.17
CA PRO A 103 -14.85 -27.86 -19.07
C PRO A 103 -14.86 -28.51 -17.68
N ASP A 104 -15.10 -29.81 -17.61
CA ASP A 104 -15.10 -30.65 -16.41
C ASP A 104 -13.76 -31.39 -16.20
N ALA A 105 -12.72 -31.04 -16.96
CA ALA A 105 -11.39 -31.60 -16.77
C ALA A 105 -10.87 -31.32 -15.34
N PRO A 106 -10.17 -32.28 -14.73
CA PRO A 106 -9.57 -32.06 -13.41
C PRO A 106 -8.54 -30.92 -13.46
N PRO A 107 -8.37 -30.14 -12.39
CA PRO A 107 -7.45 -28.99 -12.36
C PRO A 107 -5.99 -29.36 -12.67
N GLU A 108 -5.61 -30.62 -12.51
CA GLU A 108 -4.29 -31.15 -12.87
C GLU A 108 -4.06 -31.21 -14.39
N ALA A 109 -5.10 -31.42 -15.20
CA ALA A 109 -4.94 -31.54 -16.65
C ALA A 109 -4.38 -30.25 -17.30
N PRO A 110 -4.90 -29.04 -16.99
CA PRO A 110 -4.28 -27.76 -17.34
C PRO A 110 -2.80 -27.65 -16.94
N VAL A 111 -2.46 -28.08 -15.72
CA VAL A 111 -1.10 -28.00 -15.17
C VAL A 111 -0.14 -28.90 -15.95
N GLU A 112 -0.55 -30.13 -16.29
CA GLU A 112 0.30 -31.07 -17.03
C GLU A 112 0.53 -30.64 -18.49
N VAL A 113 -0.45 -29.97 -19.13
CA VAL A 113 -0.23 -29.34 -20.45
C VAL A 113 0.81 -28.21 -20.33
N ALA A 114 0.67 -27.35 -19.32
CA ALA A 114 1.60 -26.22 -19.13
C ALA A 114 3.02 -26.69 -18.74
N ARG A 115 3.16 -27.76 -17.96
CA ARG A 115 4.48 -28.37 -17.64
C ARG A 115 5.19 -28.85 -18.89
N ARG A 116 4.50 -29.60 -19.75
CA ARG A 116 5.07 -30.06 -21.03
C ARG A 116 5.45 -28.90 -21.95
N ALA A 117 4.70 -27.79 -21.90
CA ALA A 117 5.07 -26.59 -22.65
C ALA A 117 6.38 -25.96 -22.14
N VAL A 118 6.58 -25.87 -20.82
CA VAL A 118 7.84 -25.39 -20.23
C VAL A 118 9.00 -26.35 -20.54
N GLU A 119 8.78 -27.67 -20.47
CA GLU A 119 9.79 -28.67 -20.83
C GLU A 119 10.21 -28.56 -22.31
N ALA A 120 9.24 -28.32 -23.21
CA ALA A 120 9.51 -28.15 -24.63
C ALA A 120 10.14 -26.79 -24.97
N LEU A 121 9.85 -25.75 -24.18
CA LEU A 121 10.25 -24.36 -24.42
C LEU A 121 10.80 -23.73 -23.13
N PRO A 122 11.95 -24.22 -22.60
CA PRO A 122 12.48 -23.76 -21.31
C PRO A 122 12.86 -22.28 -21.30
N ASP A 123 13.26 -21.73 -22.45
CA ASP A 123 13.69 -20.33 -22.59
C ASP A 123 12.53 -19.36 -22.88
N MET A 124 11.28 -19.84 -22.88
CA MET A 124 10.10 -19.01 -23.16
C MET A 124 9.43 -18.57 -21.86
N ALA A 125 9.51 -17.27 -21.57
CA ALA A 125 8.89 -16.68 -20.38
C ALA A 125 7.37 -16.91 -20.35
N GLU A 126 6.71 -16.84 -21.50
CA GLU A 126 5.27 -17.03 -21.65
C GLU A 126 4.83 -18.45 -21.28
N ALA A 127 5.64 -19.47 -21.58
CA ALA A 127 5.34 -20.85 -21.20
C ALA A 127 5.40 -21.02 -19.67
N ARG A 128 6.38 -20.40 -19.02
CA ARG A 128 6.52 -20.40 -17.56
C ARG A 128 5.41 -19.63 -16.87
N GLN A 129 5.03 -18.49 -17.42
CA GLN A 129 3.92 -17.67 -16.92
C GLN A 129 2.61 -18.47 -16.97
N TRP A 130 2.41 -19.19 -18.06
CA TRP A 130 1.25 -20.04 -18.23
C TRP A 130 1.22 -21.21 -17.23
N LEU A 131 2.37 -21.82 -16.94
CA LEU A 131 2.48 -22.84 -15.89
C LEU A 131 2.14 -22.27 -14.51
N VAL A 132 2.65 -21.08 -14.18
CA VAL A 132 2.30 -20.38 -12.94
C VAL A 132 0.78 -20.16 -12.84
N GLU A 133 0.15 -19.63 -13.88
CA GLU A 133 -1.29 -19.38 -13.90
C GLU A 133 -2.11 -20.67 -13.74
N ALA A 134 -1.71 -21.75 -14.41
CA ALA A 134 -2.35 -23.06 -14.25
C ALA A 134 -2.21 -23.61 -12.83
N LEU A 135 -1.04 -23.48 -12.21
CA LEU A 135 -0.80 -23.91 -10.82
C LEU A 135 -1.64 -23.10 -9.82
N LEU A 136 -1.75 -21.78 -10.03
CA LEU A 136 -2.58 -20.92 -9.18
C LEU A 136 -4.07 -21.23 -9.33
N ALA A 137 -4.55 -21.48 -10.55
CA ALA A 137 -5.92 -21.89 -10.80
C ALA A 137 -6.27 -23.24 -10.12
N ALA A 138 -5.28 -24.12 -9.97
CA ALA A 138 -5.40 -25.40 -9.27
C ALA A 138 -5.16 -25.30 -7.74
N ASP A 139 -5.04 -24.09 -7.17
CA ASP A 139 -4.71 -23.84 -5.75
C ASP A 139 -3.38 -24.48 -5.28
N ARG A 140 -2.43 -24.70 -6.21
CA ARG A 140 -1.10 -25.26 -5.95
C ARG A 140 -0.06 -24.18 -5.70
N ILE A 141 -0.34 -23.30 -4.73
CA ILE A 141 0.53 -22.16 -4.41
C ILE A 141 2.00 -22.56 -4.15
N PRO A 142 2.32 -23.61 -3.35
CA PRO A 142 3.71 -23.98 -3.10
C PRO A 142 4.49 -24.31 -4.38
N ASP A 143 3.85 -24.96 -5.35
CA ASP A 143 4.47 -25.31 -6.63
C ASP A 143 4.65 -24.08 -7.52
N ALA A 144 3.67 -23.15 -7.52
CA ALA A 144 3.80 -21.89 -8.24
C ALA A 144 5.00 -21.07 -7.72
N LEU A 145 5.22 -21.04 -6.41
CA LEU A 145 6.39 -20.38 -5.80
C LEU A 145 7.72 -21.00 -6.27
N VAL A 146 7.76 -22.33 -6.44
CA VAL A 146 8.94 -23.01 -7.01
C VAL A 146 9.17 -22.58 -8.45
N VAL A 147 8.13 -22.48 -9.27
CA VAL A 147 8.24 -22.03 -10.67
C VAL A 147 8.69 -20.57 -10.77
N TYR A 148 8.15 -19.67 -9.95
CA TYR A 148 8.64 -18.27 -9.88
C TYR A 148 10.14 -18.23 -9.58
N ARG A 149 10.57 -19.01 -8.57
CA ARG A 149 11.97 -19.06 -8.14
C ARG A 149 12.91 -19.62 -9.19
N ASP A 150 12.50 -20.72 -9.81
CA ASP A 150 13.23 -21.32 -10.91
C ASP A 150 13.37 -20.34 -12.08
N ALA A 151 12.28 -19.66 -12.45
CA ALA A 151 12.28 -18.71 -13.56
C ALA A 151 13.24 -17.52 -13.33
N TYR A 152 13.17 -16.82 -12.19
CA TYR A 152 14.07 -15.67 -11.99
C TYR A 152 15.54 -16.10 -11.84
N ARG A 153 15.83 -17.29 -11.30
CA ARG A 153 17.19 -17.84 -11.23
C ARG A 153 17.76 -18.16 -12.61
N GLN A 154 16.90 -18.44 -13.59
CA GLN A 154 17.27 -18.63 -14.99
C GLN A 154 17.34 -17.30 -15.79
N GLY A 155 17.24 -16.15 -15.12
CA GLY A 155 17.39 -14.83 -15.74
C GLY A 155 16.08 -14.14 -16.10
N PHE A 156 14.92 -14.78 -15.88
CA PHE A 156 13.61 -14.15 -16.08
C PHE A 156 13.24 -13.26 -14.88
N THR A 157 13.94 -12.14 -14.70
CA THR A 157 13.81 -11.26 -13.52
C THR A 157 12.41 -10.70 -13.29
N GLY A 158 11.57 -10.61 -14.35
CA GLY A 158 10.15 -10.25 -14.22
C GLY A 158 9.36 -11.14 -13.28
N PHE A 159 9.73 -12.43 -13.17
CA PHE A 159 9.08 -13.38 -12.24
C PHE A 159 9.35 -13.03 -10.77
N LEU A 160 10.49 -12.41 -10.45
CA LEU A 160 10.77 -11.96 -9.08
C LEU A 160 9.87 -10.78 -8.70
N VAL A 161 9.65 -9.84 -9.63
CA VAL A 161 8.74 -8.71 -9.44
C VAL A 161 7.30 -9.21 -9.25
N GLU A 162 6.86 -10.15 -10.08
CA GLU A 162 5.51 -10.73 -9.97
C GLU A 162 5.33 -11.54 -8.68
N LEU A 163 6.33 -12.35 -8.29
CA LEU A 163 6.36 -13.06 -7.02
C LEU A 163 6.16 -12.10 -5.85
N ALA A 164 6.88 -10.97 -5.85
CA ALA A 164 6.77 -9.96 -4.81
C ALA A 164 5.39 -9.29 -4.75
N GLN A 165 4.75 -9.03 -5.90
CA GLN A 165 3.41 -8.43 -5.95
C GLN A 165 2.33 -9.39 -5.45
N ARG A 166 2.36 -10.66 -5.91
CA ARG A 166 1.31 -11.63 -5.62
C ARG A 166 1.49 -12.29 -4.26
N PHE A 167 2.74 -12.56 -3.85
CA PHE A 167 3.07 -13.31 -2.64
C PHE A 167 4.14 -12.60 -1.80
N PRO A 168 3.90 -11.37 -1.34
CA PRO A 168 4.90 -10.57 -0.63
C PRO A 168 5.46 -11.26 0.63
N ARG A 169 4.65 -12.05 1.35
CA ARG A 169 5.10 -12.81 2.54
C ARG A 169 5.96 -14.02 2.20
N ALA A 170 5.88 -14.51 0.97
CA ALA A 170 6.68 -15.64 0.52
C ALA A 170 8.11 -15.21 0.18
N LEU A 171 8.38 -13.89 0.07
CA LEU A 171 9.71 -13.37 -0.21
C LEU A 171 10.70 -13.71 0.90
N GLU A 172 11.84 -14.22 0.47
CA GLU A 172 13.04 -14.42 1.26
C GLU A 172 13.85 -13.12 1.34
N ASP A 173 14.70 -13.00 2.36
CA ASP A 173 15.54 -11.82 2.54
C ASP A 173 16.52 -11.61 1.36
N THR A 174 17.05 -12.70 0.82
CA THR A 174 17.90 -12.69 -0.38
C THR A 174 17.14 -12.25 -1.63
N GLU A 175 15.86 -12.64 -1.75
CA GLU A 175 14.98 -12.23 -2.85
C GLU A 175 14.66 -10.73 -2.77
N LEU A 176 14.50 -10.17 -1.57
CA LEU A 176 14.33 -8.72 -1.38
C LEU A 176 15.56 -7.93 -1.81
N VAL A 177 16.77 -8.42 -1.51
CA VAL A 177 18.03 -7.80 -1.97
C VAL A 177 18.13 -7.85 -3.50
N LEU A 178 17.88 -9.01 -4.10
CA LEU A 178 17.87 -9.17 -5.55
C LEU A 178 16.84 -8.24 -6.23
N LEU A 179 15.65 -8.10 -5.63
CA LEU A 179 14.61 -7.21 -6.13
C LEU A 179 15.05 -5.74 -6.03
N ALA A 180 15.74 -5.36 -4.94
CA ALA A 180 16.33 -4.03 -4.78
C ALA A 180 17.42 -3.74 -5.83
N GLU A 181 18.13 -4.76 -6.30
CA GLU A 181 19.15 -4.67 -7.34
C GLU A 181 18.56 -4.75 -8.76
N SER A 182 17.38 -5.34 -8.95
CA SER A 182 16.79 -5.64 -10.27
C SER A 182 16.33 -4.42 -11.08
N GLY A 183 16.49 -3.22 -10.55
CA GLY A 183 16.04 -1.99 -11.21
C GLY A 183 14.59 -1.59 -10.91
N ALA A 184 13.87 -2.30 -10.03
CA ALA A 184 12.48 -2.00 -9.70
C ALA A 184 12.31 -0.53 -9.20
N PRO A 185 11.27 0.21 -9.61
CA PRO A 185 11.10 1.61 -9.20
C PRO A 185 10.85 1.69 -7.69
N HIS A 186 11.26 2.78 -7.03
CA HIS A 186 11.04 2.88 -5.58
C HIS A 186 9.55 2.94 -5.22
N GLY A 187 8.68 3.47 -6.11
CA GLY A 187 7.22 3.40 -5.98
C GLY A 187 6.68 1.97 -5.80
N PHE A 188 7.32 0.98 -6.43
CA PHE A 188 6.98 -0.43 -6.24
C PHE A 188 7.23 -0.89 -4.80
N PHE A 189 8.37 -0.52 -4.22
CA PHE A 189 8.70 -0.90 -2.84
C PHE A 189 7.81 -0.19 -1.81
N TRP A 190 7.32 1.01 -2.09
CA TRP A 190 6.31 1.66 -1.25
C TRP A 190 5.00 0.89 -1.22
N GLY A 191 4.50 0.45 -2.38
CA GLY A 191 3.33 -0.42 -2.46
C GLY A 191 3.52 -1.74 -1.73
N LEU A 192 4.70 -2.35 -1.88
CA LEU A 192 5.05 -3.61 -1.19
C LEU A 192 5.12 -3.44 0.33
N THR A 193 5.68 -2.31 0.80
CA THR A 193 5.72 -1.94 2.22
C THR A 193 4.31 -1.89 2.81
N GLU A 194 3.40 -1.18 2.15
CA GLU A 194 2.02 -1.05 2.60
C GLU A 194 1.30 -2.41 2.66
N GLN A 195 1.44 -3.22 1.62
CA GLN A 195 0.84 -4.55 1.55
C GLN A 195 1.34 -5.46 2.68
N LEU A 196 2.65 -5.44 2.97
CA LEU A 196 3.25 -6.23 4.06
C LEU A 196 2.80 -5.74 5.44
N LEU A 197 2.69 -4.43 5.65
CA LEU A 197 2.15 -3.88 6.90
C LEU A 197 0.70 -4.31 7.12
N GLN A 198 -0.15 -4.24 6.09
CA GLN A 198 -1.55 -4.71 6.17
C GLN A 198 -1.63 -6.20 6.51
N GLN A 199 -0.62 -6.98 6.15
CA GLN A 199 -0.54 -8.42 6.44
C GLN A 199 0.15 -8.77 7.77
N GLY A 200 0.59 -7.76 8.53
CA GLY A 200 1.26 -7.94 9.83
C GLY A 200 2.73 -8.38 9.72
N ASP A 201 3.40 -8.12 8.60
CA ASP A 201 4.80 -8.49 8.37
C ASP A 201 5.74 -7.26 8.40
N GLY A 202 5.80 -6.62 9.55
CA GLY A 202 6.53 -5.36 9.74
C GLY A 202 8.03 -5.47 9.47
N ALA A 203 8.64 -6.62 9.75
CA ALA A 203 10.07 -6.83 9.51
C ALA A 203 10.41 -6.76 8.01
N ARG A 204 9.64 -7.47 7.16
CA ARG A 204 9.83 -7.37 5.69
C ARG A 204 9.38 -6.02 5.15
N ALA A 205 8.30 -5.45 5.69
CA ALA A 205 7.83 -4.13 5.28
C ALA A 205 8.91 -3.07 5.48
N ALA A 206 9.60 -3.09 6.62
CA ALA A 206 10.70 -2.15 6.88
C ALA A 206 11.87 -2.35 5.90
N LYS A 207 12.24 -3.58 5.55
CA LYS A 207 13.28 -3.83 4.54
C LYS A 207 12.89 -3.24 3.19
N CYS A 208 11.63 -3.40 2.77
CA CYS A 208 11.12 -2.79 1.54
C CYS A 208 11.18 -1.26 1.61
N ALA A 209 10.78 -0.67 2.74
CA ALA A 209 10.83 0.78 2.93
C ALA A 209 12.28 1.32 2.85
N LEU A 210 13.24 0.61 3.45
CA LEU A 210 14.66 0.99 3.40
C LEU A 210 15.25 0.84 1.99
N ALA A 211 14.92 -0.24 1.27
CA ALA A 211 15.34 -0.43 -0.12
C ALA A 211 14.81 0.71 -1.02
N ALA A 212 13.57 1.14 -0.79
CA ALA A 212 12.99 2.27 -1.51
C ALA A 212 13.75 3.60 -1.25
N PHE A 213 14.16 3.86 0.00
CA PHE A 213 14.99 5.03 0.34
C PHE A 213 16.34 5.03 -0.36
N GLU A 214 17.01 3.89 -0.42
CA GLU A 214 18.30 3.76 -1.10
C GLU A 214 18.16 4.07 -2.59
N ARG A 215 17.04 3.68 -3.20
CA ARG A 215 16.77 3.95 -4.62
C ARG A 215 16.34 5.38 -4.91
N MET A 216 15.61 6.05 -4.02
CA MET A 216 15.27 7.47 -4.20
C MET A 216 16.52 8.34 -4.39
N GLY A 217 17.60 8.05 -3.67
CA GLY A 217 18.87 8.78 -3.82
C GLY A 217 19.53 8.62 -5.20
N THR A 218 19.18 7.58 -5.95
CA THR A 218 19.73 7.29 -7.29
C THR A 218 18.83 7.77 -8.44
N ASN A 219 17.55 8.04 -8.19
CA ASN A 219 16.60 8.46 -9.22
C ASN A 219 15.53 9.42 -8.64
N PRO A 220 15.79 10.74 -8.65
CA PRO A 220 14.96 11.75 -7.97
C PRO A 220 13.68 12.13 -8.73
N GLN A 221 13.37 11.49 -9.86
CA GLN A 221 12.25 11.89 -10.72
C GLN A 221 10.87 11.54 -10.15
N GLU A 222 10.78 10.55 -9.28
CA GLU A 222 9.55 10.17 -8.60
C GLU A 222 9.52 10.82 -7.20
N PRO A 223 8.43 11.51 -6.83
CA PRO A 223 8.31 12.12 -5.50
C PRO A 223 8.16 11.03 -4.43
N PRO A 224 8.65 11.25 -3.20
CA PRO A 224 8.42 10.31 -2.11
C PRO A 224 6.92 10.23 -1.78
N PRO A 225 6.51 9.24 -0.98
CA PRO A 225 5.23 9.25 -0.30
C PRO A 225 5.04 10.52 0.55
N PRO A 226 3.79 11.00 0.72
CA PRO A 226 3.49 12.16 1.53
C PRO A 226 3.85 11.92 3.02
N PRO A 227 4.18 12.97 3.80
CA PRO A 227 4.55 12.84 5.22
C PRO A 227 3.58 12.02 6.08
N GLY A 228 2.27 12.19 5.87
CA GLY A 228 1.25 11.43 6.60
C GLY A 228 1.34 9.91 6.37
N TRP A 229 1.71 9.48 5.15
CA TRP A 229 1.92 8.06 4.86
C TRP A 229 3.14 7.51 5.60
N PHE A 230 4.25 8.27 5.67
CA PHE A 230 5.43 7.85 6.42
C PHE A 230 5.22 7.80 7.92
N LEU A 231 4.42 8.70 8.48
CA LEU A 231 3.97 8.62 9.87
C LEU A 231 3.23 7.31 10.12
N GLN A 232 2.27 7.00 9.25
CA GLN A 232 1.48 5.77 9.35
C GLN A 232 2.37 4.52 9.28
N VAL A 233 3.33 4.46 8.35
CA VAL A 233 4.27 3.34 8.26
C VAL A 233 5.06 3.13 9.55
N GLN A 234 5.61 4.20 10.13
CA GLN A 234 6.39 4.10 11.38
C GLN A 234 5.52 3.65 12.56
N LEU A 235 4.30 4.19 12.68
CA LEU A 235 3.35 3.78 13.73
C LEU A 235 2.93 2.32 13.56
N LEU A 236 2.66 1.86 12.33
CA LEU A 236 2.35 0.45 12.06
C LEU A 236 3.53 -0.48 12.37
N LEU A 237 4.77 -0.05 12.13
CA LEU A 237 5.96 -0.81 12.54
C LEU A 237 6.04 -0.94 14.07
N TYR A 238 5.73 0.13 14.82
CA TYR A 238 5.64 0.06 16.28
C TYR A 238 4.53 -0.87 16.77
N ILE A 239 3.35 -0.79 16.17
CA ILE A 239 2.21 -1.69 16.48
C ILE A 239 2.61 -3.16 16.25
N GLN A 240 3.43 -3.43 15.24
CA GLN A 240 3.93 -4.78 14.92
C GLN A 240 5.22 -5.14 15.65
N SER A 241 5.55 -4.43 16.73
CA SER A 241 6.72 -4.69 17.58
C SER A 241 8.06 -4.65 16.83
N GLN A 242 8.20 -3.72 15.86
CA GLN A 242 9.44 -3.48 15.11
C GLN A 242 10.06 -2.10 15.42
N PRO A 243 10.43 -1.79 16.68
CA PRO A 243 10.87 -0.45 17.07
C PRO A 243 12.19 -0.02 16.44
N GLU A 244 13.15 -0.94 16.32
CA GLU A 244 14.44 -0.66 15.67
C GLU A 244 14.25 -0.26 14.21
N SER A 245 13.45 -1.05 13.49
CA SER A 245 13.12 -0.79 12.09
C SER A 245 12.33 0.51 11.92
N ALA A 246 11.35 0.79 12.80
CA ALA A 246 10.60 2.04 12.77
C ALA A 246 11.52 3.26 12.91
N ARG A 247 12.48 3.23 13.84
CA ARG A 247 13.44 4.32 14.03
C ARG A 247 14.40 4.48 12.86
N GLU A 248 14.88 3.39 12.26
CA GLU A 248 15.77 3.48 11.10
C GLU A 248 15.04 4.06 9.89
N VAL A 249 13.82 3.58 9.60
CA VAL A 249 12.96 4.16 8.55
C VAL A 249 12.69 5.64 8.82
N GLY A 250 12.36 6.02 10.05
CA GLY A 250 12.15 7.40 10.45
C GLY A 250 13.38 8.29 10.32
N ARG A 251 14.57 7.77 10.67
CA ARG A 251 15.84 8.46 10.53
C ARG A 251 16.18 8.73 9.07
N ARG A 252 16.02 7.73 8.20
CA ARG A 252 16.23 7.86 6.74
C ARG A 252 15.28 8.90 6.16
N TYR A 253 14.01 8.85 6.54
CA TYR A 253 13.01 9.83 6.10
C TYR A 253 13.35 11.25 6.55
N ALA A 254 13.66 11.45 7.84
CA ALA A 254 14.00 12.76 8.38
C ALA A 254 15.29 13.34 7.75
N ALA A 255 16.29 12.49 7.47
CA ALA A 255 17.50 12.90 6.76
C ALA A 255 17.19 13.35 5.33
N TRP A 256 16.35 12.59 4.62
CA TRP A 256 15.89 12.92 3.27
C TRP A 256 15.11 14.25 3.25
N VAL A 257 14.10 14.42 4.11
CA VAL A 257 13.32 15.68 4.19
C VAL A 257 14.23 16.88 4.45
N ARG A 258 15.25 16.71 5.30
CA ARG A 258 16.23 17.77 5.56
C ARG A 258 17.09 18.08 4.34
N GLY A 259 17.57 17.05 3.64
CA GLY A 259 18.39 17.20 2.43
C GLY A 259 17.66 17.92 1.30
N GLU A 260 16.36 17.67 1.15
CA GLU A 260 15.51 18.29 0.12
C GLU A 260 14.96 19.67 0.52
N GLY A 261 15.21 20.16 1.75
CA GLY A 261 14.65 21.43 2.21
C GLY A 261 13.13 21.40 2.40
N LEU A 262 12.55 20.23 2.64
CA LEU A 262 11.09 20.01 2.74
C LEU A 262 10.60 20.01 4.20
N GLN A 263 11.29 20.69 5.11
CA GLN A 263 10.90 20.69 6.54
C GLN A 263 9.48 21.26 6.73
N ASP A 264 9.06 22.14 5.82
CA ASP A 264 7.74 22.74 5.81
C ASP A 264 6.62 21.78 5.39
N ALA A 265 6.94 20.62 4.81
CA ALA A 265 5.95 19.60 4.43
C ALA A 265 5.19 19.05 5.65
N PHE A 266 5.78 19.12 6.84
CA PHE A 266 5.16 18.72 8.10
C PHE A 266 4.22 19.78 8.69
N LYS A 267 4.11 20.99 8.11
CA LYS A 267 3.25 22.06 8.63
C LYS A 267 1.75 21.81 8.45
N SER A 268 1.34 20.74 7.78
CA SER A 268 -0.08 20.35 7.73
C SER A 268 -0.60 20.05 9.13
N ASP A 269 -1.81 20.51 9.44
CA ASP A 269 -2.37 20.52 10.81
C ASP A 269 -2.33 19.17 11.53
N GLU A 270 -2.55 18.06 10.82
CA GLU A 270 -2.58 16.72 11.42
C GLU A 270 -1.18 16.15 11.63
N THR A 271 -0.34 16.19 10.58
CA THR A 271 1.04 15.70 10.62
C THR A 271 1.88 16.48 11.64
N ALA A 272 1.67 17.80 11.74
CA ALA A 272 2.36 18.68 12.68
C ALA A 272 2.13 18.28 14.15
N ARG A 273 0.95 17.73 14.47
CA ARG A 273 0.60 17.29 15.83
C ARG A 273 1.23 15.93 16.17
N ILE A 274 1.24 15.00 15.21
CA ILE A 274 1.71 13.63 15.43
C ILE A 274 3.24 13.55 15.41
N TRP A 275 3.91 14.34 14.56
CA TRP A 275 5.35 14.24 14.35
C TRP A 275 6.21 14.41 15.63
N PRO A 276 5.97 15.41 16.51
CA PRO A 276 6.71 15.53 17.77
C PRO A 276 6.47 14.35 18.73
N LEU A 277 5.25 13.80 18.74
CA LEU A 277 4.88 12.66 19.59
C LEU A 277 5.55 11.36 19.11
N LEU A 278 5.63 11.16 17.79
CA LEU A 278 6.38 10.06 17.20
C LEU A 278 7.88 10.17 17.54
N ALA A 279 8.46 11.37 17.48
CA ALA A 279 9.85 11.58 17.86
C ALA A 279 10.11 11.21 19.34
N GLN A 280 9.16 11.46 20.24
CA GLN A 280 9.25 11.02 21.63
C GLN A 280 9.15 9.50 21.78
N LEU A 281 8.26 8.85 21.00
CA LEU A 281 8.16 7.40 20.96
C LEU A 281 9.49 6.74 20.50
N HIS A 282 10.23 7.41 19.61
CA HIS A 282 11.54 6.96 19.12
C HIS A 282 12.65 6.99 20.19
N VAL A 283 12.55 7.88 21.17
CA VAL A 283 13.60 8.04 22.20
C VAL A 283 13.49 6.95 23.27
N LEU A 284 12.33 6.33 23.43
CA LEU A 284 12.13 5.26 24.41
C LEU A 284 13.10 4.08 24.18
N PRO A 285 13.67 3.49 25.25
CA PRO A 285 14.69 2.46 25.16
C PRO A 285 14.15 1.15 24.56
N ASP A 286 15.02 0.32 23.98
CA ASP A 286 14.59 -0.94 23.33
C ASP A 286 13.90 -1.91 24.27
N ALA A 287 14.32 -1.93 25.53
CA ALA A 287 13.73 -2.72 26.60
C ALA A 287 12.36 -2.19 27.11
N PHE A 288 11.86 -1.06 26.60
CA PHE A 288 10.54 -0.54 26.95
C PHE A 288 9.44 -1.55 26.57
N ASP A 289 8.41 -1.69 27.40
CA ASP A 289 7.38 -2.71 27.22
C ASP A 289 6.74 -2.64 25.81
N PRO A 290 6.79 -3.74 25.02
CA PRO A 290 6.39 -3.71 23.63
C PRO A 290 4.89 -3.53 23.45
N ALA A 291 4.06 -4.07 24.35
CA ALA A 291 2.61 -3.92 24.29
C ALA A 291 2.21 -2.47 24.57
N LEU A 292 2.84 -1.84 25.55
CA LEU A 292 2.61 -0.44 25.87
C LEU A 292 3.04 0.48 24.73
N ARG A 293 4.20 0.23 24.12
CA ARG A 293 4.67 0.95 22.93
C ARG A 293 3.70 0.82 21.76
N ALA A 294 3.22 -0.40 21.49
CA ALA A 294 2.23 -0.65 20.44
C ALA A 294 0.91 0.08 20.72
N GLY A 295 0.43 0.06 21.97
CA GLY A 295 -0.77 0.79 22.39
C GLY A 295 -0.63 2.31 22.22
N MET A 296 0.52 2.89 22.56
CA MET A 296 0.79 4.32 22.31
C MET A 296 0.84 4.63 20.81
N ALA A 297 1.47 3.77 20.00
CA ALA A 297 1.52 3.95 18.56
C ALA A 297 0.13 3.87 17.92
N GLN A 298 -0.73 2.96 18.40
CA GLN A 298 -2.13 2.88 18.00
C GLN A 298 -2.86 4.19 18.33
N ALA A 299 -2.73 4.67 19.57
CA ALA A 299 -3.34 5.92 20.00
C ALA A 299 -2.93 7.14 19.15
N LEU A 300 -1.68 7.20 18.70
CA LEU A 300 -1.22 8.25 17.79
C LEU A 300 -1.79 8.09 16.36
N LEU A 301 -2.07 6.86 15.93
CA LEU A 301 -2.54 6.55 14.58
C LEU A 301 -4.04 6.82 14.40
N ASP A 302 -4.87 6.47 15.37
CA ASP A 302 -6.34 6.59 15.26
C ASP A 302 -7.00 7.49 16.31
N GLY A 303 -6.23 7.99 17.28
CA GLY A 303 -6.73 8.79 18.40
C GLY A 303 -7.36 7.99 19.53
N ASP A 304 -7.32 6.65 19.46
CA ASP A 304 -7.88 5.76 20.48
C ASP A 304 -6.88 5.51 21.61
N LEU A 305 -7.20 6.03 22.79
CA LEU A 305 -6.34 5.92 23.97
C LEU A 305 -6.48 4.57 24.69
N ASP A 306 -7.53 3.81 24.41
CA ASP A 306 -7.86 2.60 25.17
C ASP A 306 -6.79 1.51 25.03
N PRO A 307 -6.22 1.21 23.84
CA PRO A 307 -5.13 0.24 23.71
C PRO A 307 -3.90 0.58 24.57
N ALA A 308 -3.52 1.85 24.66
CA ALA A 308 -2.39 2.28 25.49
C ALA A 308 -2.70 2.09 26.98
N ARG A 309 -3.92 2.44 27.41
CA ARG A 309 -4.36 2.33 28.81
C ARG A 309 -4.52 0.88 29.25
N GLU A 310 -5.10 0.03 28.40
CA GLU A 310 -5.25 -1.39 28.65
C GLU A 310 -3.88 -2.07 28.75
N ALA A 311 -2.95 -1.76 27.84
CA ALA A 311 -1.59 -2.28 27.90
C ALA A 311 -0.86 -1.83 29.19
N PHE A 312 -1.02 -0.57 29.59
CA PHE A 312 -0.45 -0.07 30.85
C PHE A 312 -1.08 -0.72 32.08
N GLN A 313 -2.41 -0.92 32.08
CA GLN A 313 -3.12 -1.62 33.15
C GLN A 313 -2.66 -3.06 33.28
N ALA A 314 -2.56 -3.78 32.16
CA ALA A 314 -2.07 -5.15 32.13
C ALA A 314 -0.62 -5.25 32.63
N LEU A 315 0.25 -4.31 32.24
CA LEU A 315 1.62 -4.22 32.77
C LEU A 315 1.61 -4.00 34.29
N ARG A 316 0.75 -3.11 34.79
CA ARG A 316 0.62 -2.81 36.23
C ARG A 316 0.13 -4.01 37.04
N GLU A 317 -0.80 -4.78 36.50
CA GLU A 317 -1.31 -6.00 37.15
C GLU A 317 -0.26 -7.12 37.16
N ARG A 318 0.50 -7.27 36.06
CA ARG A 318 1.55 -8.29 35.93
C ARG A 318 2.80 -7.97 36.74
N SER A 319 3.28 -6.72 36.67
CA SER A 319 4.53 -6.25 37.28
C SER A 319 4.42 -4.76 37.64
N PRO A 320 3.97 -4.42 38.86
CA PRO A 320 3.80 -3.04 39.31
C PRO A 320 5.10 -2.21 39.25
N GLN A 321 6.25 -2.84 39.50
CA GLN A 321 7.55 -2.19 39.43
C GLN A 321 7.89 -1.79 37.99
N GLU A 322 7.78 -2.72 37.03
CA GLU A 322 7.99 -2.42 35.61
C GLU A 322 7.04 -1.34 35.10
N ALA A 323 5.76 -1.37 35.52
CA ALA A 323 4.81 -0.32 35.17
C ALA A 323 5.24 1.06 35.70
N SER A 324 5.71 1.13 36.94
CA SER A 324 6.24 2.37 37.52
C SER A 324 7.51 2.85 36.81
N GLU A 325 8.40 1.93 36.45
CA GLU A 325 9.62 2.24 35.68
C GLU A 325 9.27 2.74 34.28
N ALA A 326 8.35 2.07 33.57
CA ALA A 326 7.87 2.49 32.25
C ALA A 326 7.22 3.87 32.29
N ALA A 327 6.37 4.15 33.28
CA ALA A 327 5.79 5.47 33.48
C ALA A 327 6.87 6.54 33.79
N GLY A 328 7.89 6.19 34.57
CA GLY A 328 9.05 7.04 34.83
C GLY A 328 9.85 7.34 33.57
N GLN A 329 10.09 6.34 32.71
CA GLN A 329 10.77 6.49 31.43
C GLN A 329 9.98 7.40 30.48
N VAL A 330 8.66 7.21 30.37
CA VAL A 330 7.78 8.06 29.56
C VAL A 330 7.82 9.50 30.07
N ARG A 331 7.67 9.74 31.36
CA ARG A 331 7.76 11.09 31.93
C ARG A 331 9.12 11.76 31.67
N ALA A 332 10.21 10.99 31.77
CA ALA A 332 11.57 11.52 31.61
C ALA A 332 11.95 11.80 30.15
N GLN A 333 11.49 10.97 29.21
CA GLN A 333 11.98 10.98 27.82
C GLN A 333 10.91 11.36 26.79
N ALA A 334 9.63 11.19 27.15
CA ALA A 334 8.47 11.35 26.27
C ALA A 334 7.28 12.00 27.02
N PRO A 335 7.46 13.20 27.63
CA PRO A 335 6.47 13.79 28.53
C PRO A 335 5.11 14.03 27.85
N ASP A 336 5.07 14.32 26.55
CA ASP A 336 3.80 14.56 25.85
C ASP A 336 3.03 13.26 25.57
N LEU A 337 3.66 12.10 25.74
CA LEU A 337 3.00 10.78 25.72
C LEU A 337 2.44 10.40 27.09
N GLU A 338 2.79 11.10 28.18
CA GLU A 338 2.29 10.77 29.53
C GLU A 338 0.76 10.86 29.61
N GLN A 339 0.15 11.80 28.89
CA GLN A 339 -1.31 11.94 28.80
C GLN A 339 -2.01 10.68 28.24
N LEU A 340 -1.31 9.83 27.49
CA LEU A 340 -1.86 8.57 26.97
C LEU A 340 -1.99 7.51 28.08
N LEU A 341 -1.14 7.60 29.11
CA LEU A 341 -1.13 6.67 30.25
C LEU A 341 -2.12 7.07 31.35
N VAL A 342 -2.35 8.37 31.52
CA VAL A 342 -3.21 8.87 32.59
C VAL A 342 -4.68 8.68 32.18
N SER A 343 -5.36 7.79 32.90
CA SER A 343 -6.81 7.73 32.85
C SER A 343 -7.37 8.99 33.53
N PRO A 344 -8.25 9.79 32.89
CA PRO A 344 -8.80 11.01 33.49
C PRO A 344 -9.62 10.75 34.77
N LEU A 345 -9.83 9.48 35.15
CA LEU A 345 -10.64 9.04 36.29
C LEU A 345 -9.83 8.57 37.51
N LEU A 346 -8.50 8.68 37.52
CA LEU A 346 -7.68 8.33 38.69
C LEU A 346 -6.88 9.52 39.21
N THR A 347 -7.59 10.59 39.62
CA THR A 347 -7.14 11.31 40.82
C THR A 347 -7.26 10.34 41.98
N VAL A 348 -6.14 9.73 42.35
CA VAL A 348 -6.02 8.98 43.60
C VAL A 348 -6.48 9.92 44.73
N PRO A 349 -7.57 9.62 45.45
CA PRO A 349 -7.93 10.40 46.63
C PRO A 349 -6.74 10.32 47.59
N GLU A 350 -6.36 11.44 48.20
CA GLU A 350 -5.35 11.46 49.25
C GLU A 350 -5.59 10.31 50.25
N PRO A 351 -4.51 9.67 50.76
CA PRO A 351 -4.63 8.52 51.63
C PRO A 351 -5.41 8.88 52.90
N VAL A 352 -6.69 8.52 52.94
CA VAL A 352 -7.47 8.50 54.17
C VAL A 352 -6.93 7.32 55.01
N PRO A 353 -6.65 7.51 56.32
CA PRO A 353 -6.04 6.48 57.16
C PRO A 353 -6.84 5.17 57.11
N SER A 354 -6.16 4.11 56.67
CA SER A 354 -6.73 2.81 56.37
C SER A 354 -7.33 2.15 57.60
N THR A 355 -8.66 1.96 57.61
CA THR A 355 -9.31 0.90 58.37
C THR A 355 -9.14 -0.40 57.57
N SER A 356 -8.42 -1.37 58.13
CA SER A 356 -8.01 -2.56 57.39
C SER A 356 -9.20 -3.44 56.98
N VAL A 357 -9.23 -3.85 55.71
CA VAL A 357 -10.19 -4.77 55.08
C VAL A 357 -10.30 -6.10 55.83
N LEU A 358 -9.27 -6.47 56.59
CA LEU A 358 -9.23 -7.65 57.45
C LEU A 358 -10.27 -7.59 58.59
N THR A 359 -10.61 -6.38 59.07
CA THR A 359 -11.60 -6.17 60.12
C THR A 359 -13.04 -6.35 59.63
N VAL A 360 -13.31 -6.03 58.36
CA VAL A 360 -14.63 -6.19 57.74
C VAL A 360 -14.91 -7.66 57.40
N LEU A 361 -13.90 -8.39 56.94
CA LEU A 361 -14.00 -9.84 56.67
C LEU A 361 -14.11 -10.68 57.95
N GLN A 362 -13.42 -10.32 59.04
CA GLN A 362 -13.56 -11.00 60.33
C GLN A 362 -14.96 -10.82 60.96
N ASN A 363 -15.60 -9.68 60.74
CA ASN A 363 -16.96 -9.41 61.25
C ASN A 363 -18.05 -10.09 60.42
N ALA A 364 -17.84 -10.29 59.12
CA ALA A 364 -18.78 -11.01 58.26
C ALA A 364 -18.78 -12.54 58.52
N ALA A 365 -17.62 -13.12 58.85
CA ALA A 365 -17.46 -14.56 59.08
C ALA A 365 -18.06 -15.06 60.42
N ARG A 366 -18.40 -14.17 61.35
CA ARG A 366 -19.01 -14.54 62.64
C ARG A 366 -20.54 -14.43 62.68
N SER A 367 -21.18 -14.05 61.56
CA SER A 367 -22.64 -13.97 61.51
C SER A 367 -23.29 -15.33 61.18
N PRO A 368 -24.38 -15.71 61.86
CA PRO A 368 -25.04 -17.02 61.68
C PRO A 368 -25.74 -17.21 60.32
N GLN A 369 -25.68 -16.24 59.41
CA GLN A 369 -26.21 -16.33 58.03
C GLN A 369 -25.15 -16.77 56.99
N GLY A 370 -23.90 -17.01 57.38
CA GLY A 370 -22.77 -17.20 56.46
C GLY A 370 -22.64 -18.55 55.73
N ARG A 371 -23.60 -19.48 55.82
CA ARG A 371 -23.47 -20.80 55.14
C ARG A 371 -23.93 -20.81 53.67
N GLY A 372 -24.57 -19.75 53.18
CA GLY A 372 -25.04 -19.67 51.77
C GLY A 372 -24.01 -19.13 50.77
N VAL A 373 -22.98 -18.40 51.22
CA VAL A 373 -22.12 -17.59 50.33
C VAL A 373 -21.00 -18.41 49.67
N MET A 374 -20.62 -19.55 50.23
CA MET A 374 -19.57 -20.41 49.66
C MET A 374 -19.98 -21.09 48.34
N SER A 375 -21.28 -21.25 48.06
CA SER A 375 -21.74 -21.85 46.80
C SER A 375 -21.63 -20.89 45.61
N GLY A 376 -21.85 -19.58 45.84
CA GLY A 376 -21.73 -18.55 44.81
C GLY A 376 -20.28 -18.33 44.35
N ALA A 377 -19.33 -18.37 45.30
CA ALA A 377 -17.91 -18.21 44.99
C ALA A 377 -17.36 -19.36 44.13
N PHE A 378 -17.80 -20.59 44.37
CA PHE A 378 -17.38 -21.75 43.56
C PHE A 378 -17.97 -21.73 42.15
N ILE A 379 -19.20 -21.25 41.96
CA ILE A 379 -19.80 -21.10 40.62
C ILE A 379 -19.04 -20.02 39.82
N LEU A 380 -18.70 -18.90 40.46
CA LEU A 380 -17.96 -17.80 39.82
C LEU A 380 -16.53 -18.21 39.48
N LEU A 381 -15.86 -18.96 40.36
CA LEU A 381 -14.53 -19.52 40.12
C LEU A 381 -14.55 -20.57 38.99
N PHE A 382 -15.62 -21.36 38.88
CA PHE A 382 -15.80 -22.34 37.80
C PHE A 382 -16.01 -21.68 36.43
N PHE A 383 -16.76 -20.58 36.35
CA PHE A 383 -16.90 -19.81 35.10
C PHE A 383 -15.61 -19.10 34.69
N LEU A 384 -14.84 -18.55 35.64
CA LEU A 384 -13.54 -17.97 35.38
C LEU A 384 -12.51 -19.04 34.92
N PHE A 385 -12.53 -20.21 35.54
CA PHE A 385 -11.69 -21.34 35.11
C PHE A 385 -12.05 -21.84 33.70
N LYS A 386 -13.34 -21.86 33.34
CA LYS A 386 -13.76 -22.20 31.97
C LYS A 386 -13.34 -21.16 30.93
N ALA A 387 -13.29 -19.87 31.28
CA ALA A 387 -12.85 -18.81 30.39
C ALA A 387 -11.33 -18.85 30.13
N CYS A 388 -10.53 -19.33 31.08
CA CYS A 388 -9.07 -19.40 30.94
C CYS A 388 -8.55 -20.69 30.27
N PHE A 389 -9.31 -21.79 30.27
CA PHE A 389 -8.82 -23.11 29.83
C PHE A 389 -9.53 -23.71 28.61
N LEU A 390 -10.49 -23.02 28.01
CA LEU A 390 -10.98 -23.38 26.67
C LEU A 390 -10.06 -22.73 25.61
N PRO A 391 -9.54 -23.50 24.63
CA PRO A 391 -8.73 -22.92 23.57
C PRO A 391 -9.54 -21.85 22.85
N ALA A 392 -8.97 -20.65 22.73
CA ALA A 392 -9.54 -19.57 21.92
C ALA A 392 -9.91 -20.16 20.55
N THR A 393 -11.20 -20.30 20.31
CA THR A 393 -11.73 -20.66 19.01
C THR A 393 -11.22 -19.61 18.05
N ARG A 394 -10.22 -19.99 17.26
CA ARG A 394 -9.72 -19.26 16.11
C ARG A 394 -10.95 -18.77 15.36
N GLU A 395 -11.21 -17.46 15.37
CA GLU A 395 -12.35 -16.91 14.66
C GLU A 395 -12.24 -17.40 13.22
N PRO A 396 -13.25 -18.13 12.71
CA PRO A 396 -13.24 -18.53 11.32
C PRO A 396 -13.12 -17.23 10.52
N ARG A 397 -12.21 -17.18 9.54
CA ARG A 397 -12.15 -16.10 8.54
C ARG A 397 -13.58 -15.77 8.15
N GLY A 398 -14.11 -14.69 8.73
CA GLY A 398 -15.52 -14.40 8.66
C GLY A 398 -15.83 -14.18 7.20
N THR A 399 -16.72 -15.00 6.64
CA THR A 399 -17.30 -14.72 5.33
C THR A 399 -17.73 -13.27 5.33
N GLU A 400 -17.07 -12.46 4.50
CA GLU A 400 -17.30 -11.02 4.43
C GLU A 400 -18.81 -10.78 4.31
N ARG A 401 -19.38 -9.90 5.15
CA ARG A 401 -20.82 -9.72 5.23
C ARG A 401 -21.36 -9.41 3.82
N PRO A 402 -22.46 -10.04 3.36
CA PRO A 402 -22.97 -9.83 1.99
C PRO A 402 -23.20 -8.36 1.64
N VAL A 403 -23.59 -7.53 2.63
CA VAL A 403 -23.79 -6.09 2.48
C VAL A 403 -22.49 -5.33 2.15
N VAL A 404 -21.34 -5.77 2.66
CA VAL A 404 -20.03 -5.17 2.38
C VAL A 404 -19.58 -5.50 0.96
N VAL A 405 -19.79 -6.74 0.53
CA VAL A 405 -19.50 -7.20 -0.83
C VAL A 405 -20.30 -6.39 -1.85
N GLU A 406 -21.60 -6.18 -1.59
CA GLU A 406 -22.46 -5.39 -2.48
C GLU A 406 -22.05 -3.91 -2.51
N ALA A 407 -21.72 -3.30 -1.37
CA ALA A 407 -21.23 -1.93 -1.32
C ALA A 407 -19.91 -1.75 -2.09
N ARG A 408 -18.97 -2.71 -1.98
CA ARG A 408 -17.72 -2.71 -2.74
C ARG A 408 -17.98 -2.84 -4.24
N ARG A 409 -18.89 -3.72 -4.63
CA ARG A 409 -19.33 -3.87 -6.04
C ARG A 409 -19.89 -2.56 -6.58
N MET A 410 -20.78 -1.90 -5.85
CA MET A 410 -21.36 -0.61 -6.25
C MET A 410 -20.31 0.50 -6.37
N ALA A 411 -19.34 0.56 -5.45
CA ALA A 411 -18.20 1.49 -5.57
C ALA A 411 -17.41 1.26 -6.86
N THR A 412 -17.13 0.01 -7.22
CA THR A 412 -16.41 -0.35 -8.46
C THR A 412 -17.22 0.01 -9.71
N VAL A 413 -18.52 -0.24 -9.71
CA VAL A 413 -19.41 0.15 -10.83
C VAL A 413 -19.43 1.67 -10.99
N LEU A 414 -19.58 2.42 -9.90
CA LEU A 414 -19.56 3.88 -9.93
C LEU A 414 -18.22 4.41 -10.46
N CYS A 415 -17.12 3.84 -9.99
CA CYS A 415 -15.77 4.12 -10.46
C CYS A 415 -15.58 3.93 -11.97
N SER A 416 -16.14 2.85 -12.51
CA SER A 416 -16.02 2.56 -13.94
C SER A 416 -16.70 3.62 -14.83
N GLN A 417 -17.74 4.29 -14.32
CA GLN A 417 -18.54 5.28 -15.06
C GLN A 417 -18.00 6.71 -14.99
N LEU A 418 -17.00 6.97 -14.14
CA LEU A 418 -16.35 8.26 -14.04
C LEU A 418 -15.32 8.42 -15.16
N GLU A 419 -15.46 9.47 -15.95
CA GLU A 419 -14.50 9.95 -16.95
C GLU A 419 -13.96 11.29 -16.46
N LEU A 420 -12.64 11.41 -16.16
CA LEU A 420 -11.82 12.63 -16.01
C LEU A 420 -10.79 12.56 -14.85
N GLN A 421 -9.91 13.58 -14.83
CA GLN A 421 -8.66 13.75 -14.06
C GLN A 421 -8.69 13.32 -12.59
N ASP A 422 -9.84 13.34 -11.92
CA ASP A 422 -9.97 13.00 -10.50
C ASP A 422 -10.50 11.58 -10.23
N LYS A 423 -10.64 10.75 -11.28
CA LYS A 423 -11.16 9.37 -11.18
C LYS A 423 -10.46 8.56 -10.08
N GLN A 424 -9.13 8.58 -10.04
CA GLN A 424 -8.36 7.81 -9.05
C GLN A 424 -8.64 8.27 -7.62
N ARG A 425 -8.68 9.59 -7.38
CA ARG A 425 -8.93 10.16 -6.06
C ARG A 425 -10.35 9.85 -5.58
N LEU A 426 -11.36 10.09 -6.42
CA LEU A 426 -12.75 9.82 -6.07
C LEU A 426 -13.01 8.33 -5.84
N CYS A 427 -12.37 7.47 -6.65
CA CYS A 427 -12.43 6.02 -6.46
C CYS A 427 -11.79 5.55 -5.16
N GLY A 428 -10.64 6.11 -4.79
CA GLY A 428 -10.03 5.88 -3.49
C GLY A 428 -11.00 6.21 -2.36
N SER A 429 -11.62 7.40 -2.39
CA SER A 429 -12.60 7.82 -1.39
C SER A 429 -13.83 6.89 -1.32
N LEU A 430 -14.37 6.47 -2.46
CA LEU A 430 -15.52 5.54 -2.52
C LEU A 430 -15.19 4.19 -1.86
N GLN A 431 -14.04 3.60 -2.18
CA GLN A 431 -13.60 2.33 -1.58
C GLN A 431 -13.33 2.51 -0.07
N GLN A 432 -12.73 3.64 0.32
CA GLN A 432 -12.41 3.93 1.72
C GLN A 432 -13.68 4.08 2.58
N LEU A 433 -14.76 4.66 2.05
CA LEU A 433 -16.06 4.70 2.73
C LEU A 433 -16.59 3.28 3.03
N VAL A 434 -16.45 2.35 2.08
CA VAL A 434 -16.86 0.94 2.28
C VAL A 434 -16.00 0.26 3.36
N VAL A 435 -14.68 0.48 3.34
CA VAL A 435 -13.76 -0.06 4.34
C VAL A 435 -14.08 0.48 5.74
N TRP A 436 -14.36 1.78 5.87
CA TRP A 436 -14.76 2.37 7.14
C TRP A 436 -16.10 1.83 7.63
N GLY A 437 -17.08 1.66 6.75
CA GLY A 437 -18.36 1.05 7.08
C GLY A 437 -18.22 -0.39 7.58
N ALA A 438 -17.44 -1.21 6.86
CA ALA A 438 -17.18 -2.60 7.24
C ALA A 438 -16.48 -2.72 8.60
N GLY A 439 -15.63 -1.75 8.95
CA GLY A 439 -14.98 -1.65 10.27
C GLY A 439 -15.82 -0.95 11.35
N GLY A 440 -17.12 -0.72 11.14
CA GLY A 440 -18.02 -0.12 12.14
C GLY A 440 -17.84 1.40 12.35
N ARG A 441 -17.02 2.08 11.54
CA ARG A 441 -16.71 3.52 11.68
C ARG A 441 -17.76 4.42 11.02
N CYS A 442 -19.03 4.18 11.29
CA CYS A 442 -20.15 4.81 10.59
C CYS A 442 -20.30 6.32 10.82
N SER A 443 -19.83 6.84 11.96
CA SER A 443 -19.76 8.28 12.20
C SER A 443 -18.79 8.99 11.25
N ARG A 444 -17.68 8.33 10.89
CA ARG A 444 -16.71 8.83 9.89
C ARG A 444 -17.27 8.72 8.48
N VAL A 445 -17.87 7.59 8.13
CA VAL A 445 -18.55 7.42 6.83
C VAL A 445 -19.54 8.54 6.57
N ARG A 446 -20.41 8.88 7.55
CA ARG A 446 -21.40 9.96 7.38
C ARG A 446 -20.78 11.34 7.17
N ARG A 447 -19.66 11.66 7.84
CA ARG A 447 -18.96 12.94 7.66
C ARG A 447 -18.35 13.08 6.27
N GLU A 448 -17.67 12.03 5.82
CA GLU A 448 -16.92 12.03 4.56
C GLU A 448 -17.83 11.81 3.33
N GLN A 449 -18.95 11.10 3.51
CA GLN A 449 -19.94 10.88 2.47
C GLN A 449 -20.49 12.20 1.90
N ALA A 450 -20.69 13.23 2.71
CA ALA A 450 -21.20 14.52 2.24
C ALA A 450 -20.24 15.24 1.29
N GLU A 451 -18.93 15.06 1.45
CA GLU A 451 -17.91 15.59 0.53
C GLU A 451 -17.89 14.81 -0.78
N VAL A 452 -17.88 13.47 -0.70
CA VAL A 452 -17.92 12.60 -1.88
C VAL A 452 -19.22 12.81 -2.69
N GLU A 453 -20.36 13.00 -2.03
CA GLU A 453 -21.64 13.31 -2.70
C GLU A 453 -21.57 14.65 -3.45
N ARG A 454 -20.97 15.70 -2.85
CA ARG A 454 -20.77 16.99 -3.53
C ARG A 454 -19.87 16.87 -4.77
N GLN A 455 -18.80 16.08 -4.68
CA GLN A 455 -17.90 15.85 -5.81
C GLN A 455 -18.59 15.08 -6.94
N LEU A 456 -19.38 14.04 -6.61
CA LEU A 456 -20.17 13.30 -7.60
C LEU A 456 -21.26 14.17 -8.24
N GLU A 457 -21.88 15.08 -7.48
CA GLU A 457 -22.85 16.05 -8.01
C GLU A 457 -22.22 17.02 -9.01
N ALA A 458 -21.03 17.53 -8.69
CA ALA A 458 -20.28 18.37 -9.61
C ALA A 458 -19.98 17.64 -10.94
N GLN A 459 -19.63 16.35 -10.89
CA GLN A 459 -19.41 15.53 -12.09
C GLN A 459 -20.70 15.33 -12.90
N VAL A 460 -21.81 15.00 -12.22
CA VAL A 460 -23.13 14.86 -12.85
C VAL A 460 -23.60 16.17 -13.50
N ALA A 461 -23.31 17.32 -12.87
CA ALA A 461 -23.63 18.64 -13.39
C ALA A 461 -22.76 19.02 -14.59
N ALA A 462 -21.47 18.70 -14.56
CA ALA A 462 -20.54 18.95 -15.67
C ALA A 462 -20.95 18.21 -16.95
N LEU A 463 -21.54 17.01 -16.83
CA LEU A 463 -22.07 16.25 -17.97
C LEU A 463 -23.31 16.90 -18.62
N GLY A 464 -24.02 17.81 -17.93
CA GLY A 464 -25.32 18.33 -18.34
C GLY A 464 -25.31 19.68 -19.07
N ALA A 465 -24.19 20.39 -19.13
CA ALA A 465 -24.18 21.79 -19.59
C ALA A 465 -24.41 21.96 -21.11
N ASP A 466 -24.10 20.96 -21.94
CA ASP A 466 -24.26 20.96 -23.41
C ASP A 466 -24.63 19.55 -23.95
N ALA A 467 -25.43 18.79 -23.19
CA ALA A 467 -25.54 17.34 -23.37
C ALA A 467 -26.31 16.90 -24.63
N GLY A 468 -25.67 16.10 -25.49
CA GLY A 468 -26.36 15.28 -26.49
C GLY A 468 -27.11 14.09 -25.85
N PRO A 469 -27.99 13.39 -26.59
CA PRO A 469 -28.83 12.30 -26.04
C PRO A 469 -28.04 11.16 -25.39
N MET A 470 -26.79 10.91 -25.83
CA MET A 470 -25.90 9.92 -25.20
C MET A 470 -25.41 10.35 -23.81
N GLN A 471 -25.15 11.65 -23.61
CA GLN A 471 -24.71 12.20 -22.33
C GLN A 471 -25.86 12.24 -21.31
N GLU A 472 -27.10 12.45 -21.75
CA GLU A 472 -28.28 12.32 -20.87
C GLU A 472 -28.42 10.89 -20.32
N VAL A 473 -28.25 9.87 -21.18
CA VAL A 473 -28.28 8.47 -20.76
C VAL A 473 -27.15 8.16 -19.77
N GLN A 474 -25.94 8.64 -20.03
CA GLN A 474 -24.80 8.50 -19.11
C GLN A 474 -25.06 9.20 -17.77
N GLN A 475 -25.63 10.42 -17.80
CA GLN A 475 -25.99 11.18 -16.60
C GLN A 475 -27.04 10.44 -15.76
N GLN A 476 -28.08 9.88 -16.39
CA GLN A 476 -29.10 9.08 -15.70
C GLN A 476 -28.50 7.82 -15.08
N ARG A 477 -27.61 7.13 -15.80
CA ARG A 477 -26.92 5.93 -15.29
C ARG A 477 -26.03 6.23 -14.09
N LEU A 478 -25.30 7.35 -14.13
CA LEU A 478 -24.45 7.80 -13.04
C LEU A 478 -25.29 8.17 -11.79
N LYS A 479 -26.40 8.89 -11.98
CA LYS A 479 -27.37 9.20 -10.91
C LYS A 479 -27.94 7.94 -10.27
N ALA A 480 -28.37 6.96 -11.06
CA ALA A 480 -28.92 5.70 -10.55
C ALA A 480 -27.89 4.91 -9.73
N THR A 481 -26.68 4.73 -10.28
CA THR A 481 -25.58 4.02 -9.60
C THR A 481 -25.18 4.71 -8.30
N ARG A 482 -25.17 6.05 -8.27
CA ARG A 482 -24.90 6.84 -7.06
C ARG A 482 -25.91 6.55 -5.94
N GLU A 483 -27.21 6.53 -6.25
CA GLU A 483 -28.26 6.24 -5.26
C GLU A 483 -28.23 4.80 -4.76
N GLU A 484 -27.83 3.85 -5.61
CA GLU A 484 -27.60 2.45 -5.20
C GLU A 484 -26.40 2.33 -4.26
N PHE A 485 -25.29 3.00 -4.57
CA PHE A 485 -24.12 3.04 -3.68
C PHE A 485 -24.45 3.66 -2.32
N ARG A 486 -25.20 4.78 -2.30
CA ARG A 486 -25.68 5.42 -1.06
C ARG A 486 -26.50 4.45 -0.20
N ARG A 487 -27.43 3.70 -0.81
CA ARG A 487 -28.23 2.69 -0.11
C ARG A 487 -27.37 1.54 0.42
N ALA A 488 -26.41 1.06 -0.37
CA ALA A 488 -25.51 -0.01 0.05
C ALA A 488 -24.65 0.42 1.26
N LEU A 489 -24.11 1.64 1.26
CA LEU A 489 -23.37 2.19 2.40
C LEU A 489 -24.23 2.31 3.68
N LEU A 490 -25.49 2.72 3.55
CA LEU A 490 -26.41 2.78 4.69
C LEU A 490 -26.66 1.38 5.27
N ASN A 491 -26.84 0.37 4.43
CA ASN A 491 -27.03 -1.02 4.86
C ASN A 491 -25.80 -1.56 5.59
N VAL A 492 -24.59 -1.24 5.11
CA VAL A 492 -23.32 -1.58 5.78
C VAL A 492 -23.25 -0.96 7.18
N CYS A 493 -23.83 0.22 7.38
CA CYS A 493 -23.82 0.91 8.66
C CYS A 493 -25.00 0.60 9.58
N GLN A 494 -25.98 -0.19 9.13
CA GLN A 494 -27.15 -0.60 9.92
C GLN A 494 -27.05 -2.04 10.42
N GLY A 495 -26.27 -2.89 9.75
CA GLY A 495 -26.01 -4.28 10.16
C GLY A 495 -24.64 -4.44 10.76
#